data_AF-X1FZ09-F1
#
_entry.id   AF-X1FZ09-F1
#
_cell.length_a   1.000
_cell.length_b   1.000
_cell.length_c   1.000
_cell.angle_alpha   90.00
_cell.angle_beta   90.00
_cell.angle_gamma   90.00
#
_symmetry.space_group_name_H-M   'P 1'
#
loop_
_entity.id
_entity.type
_entity.pdbx_description
1 polymer ?
#
loop_
_entity_poly.entity_id
_entity_poly.type
_entity_poly.pdbx_seq_one_letter_code
_entity_poly.pdbx_strand_id
1 'polypeptide(L)'
;MSELTLSQIIEDLHAIHAELQGFEKTYQILSETLYKLYLSGRVEHTPEFAEWVGLFQLKSEREAEYEALLLFKKAPLSIISA
;
A
#
# COMPACT_ATOMS: atom_id res chain seq x y z
N MET A 1 -2.87 -9.16 -18.70
CA MET A 1 -1.88 -8.65 -17.73
C MET A 1 -1.20 -9.83 -17.10
N SER A 2 0.13 -9.81 -16.95
CA SER A 2 0.88 -10.87 -16.28
C SER A 2 0.56 -10.89 -14.79
N GLU A 3 0.23 -12.05 -14.26
CA GLU A 3 0.08 -12.26 -12.82
C GLU A 3 1.43 -11.99 -12.14
N LEU A 4 1.46 -11.08 -11.16
CA LEU A 4 2.67 -10.82 -10.39
C LEU A 4 2.95 -11.99 -9.44
N THR A 5 4.23 -12.30 -9.25
CA THR A 5 4.66 -13.25 -8.25
C THR A 5 4.67 -12.62 -6.85
N LEU A 6 4.67 -13.45 -5.81
CA LEU A 6 4.74 -12.98 -4.42
C LEU A 6 5.98 -12.12 -4.14
N SER A 7 7.14 -12.46 -4.72
CA SER A 7 8.38 -11.66 -4.56
C SER A 7 8.21 -10.28 -5.17
N GLN A 8 7.65 -10.20 -6.38
CA GLN A 8 7.41 -8.93 -7.07
C GLN A 8 6.45 -8.04 -6.29
N ILE A 9 5.38 -8.61 -5.73
CA ILE A 9 4.44 -7.84 -4.90
C ILE A 9 5.12 -7.31 -3.63
N ILE A 10 5.96 -8.12 -2.98
CA ILE A 10 6.73 -7.68 -1.80
C ILE A 10 7.71 -6.56 -2.17
N GLU A 11 8.43 -6.70 -3.27
CA GLU A 11 9.36 -5.69 -3.78
C GLU A 11 8.64 -4.37 -4.11
N ASP A 12 7.50 -4.45 -4.82
CA ASP A 12 6.66 -3.29 -5.13
C ASP A 12 6.14 -2.62 -3.84
N LEU A 13 5.66 -3.39 -2.87
CA LEU A 13 5.22 -2.86 -1.57
C LEU A 13 6.35 -2.12 -0.85
N HIS A 14 7.57 -2.67 -0.85
CA HIS A 14 8.72 -1.99 -0.25
C HIS A 14 9.06 -0.67 -0.96
N ALA A 15 8.99 -0.64 -2.28
CA ALA A 15 9.21 0.59 -3.05
C ALA A 15 8.14 1.65 -2.73
N ILE A 16 6.86 1.27 -2.78
CA ILE A 16 5.74 2.19 -2.48
C ILE A 16 5.82 2.71 -1.03
N HIS A 17 6.18 1.85 -0.07
CA HIS A 17 6.37 2.27 1.32
C HIS A 17 7.50 3.29 1.48
N ALA A 18 8.60 3.14 0.74
CA ALA A 18 9.69 4.11 0.79
C ALA A 18 9.26 5.48 0.27
N GLU A 19 8.47 5.52 -0.79
CA GLU A 19 7.91 6.77 -1.35
C GLU A 19 6.90 7.41 -0.39
N LEU A 20 5.93 6.64 0.11
CA LEU A 20 4.95 7.12 1.10
C LEU A 20 5.63 7.67 2.36
N GLN A 21 6.70 7.02 2.84
CA GLN A 21 7.46 7.52 3.99
C GLN A 21 8.07 8.91 3.74
N GLY A 22 8.38 9.26 2.48
CA GLY A 22 8.80 10.61 2.09
C GLY A 22 7.71 11.63 2.41
N PHE A 23 6.48 11.37 1.99
CA PHE A 23 5.32 12.21 2.30
C PHE A 23 5.06 12.28 3.82
N GLU A 24 5.11 11.16 4.52
CA GLU A 24 4.89 11.13 5.97
C GLU A 24 5.91 11.97 6.74
N LYS A 25 7.18 11.96 6.31
CA LYS A 25 8.23 12.81 6.87
C LYS A 25 7.99 14.30 6.56
N THR A 26 7.55 14.63 5.36
CA THR A 26 7.27 16.02 4.96
C THR A 26 6.07 16.58 5.70
N TYR A 27 4.98 15.82 5.76
CA TYR A 27 3.70 16.27 6.30
C TYR A 27 3.48 15.92 7.78
N GLN A 28 4.40 15.18 8.39
CA GLN A 28 4.35 14.74 9.79
C GLN A 28 3.02 14.04 10.16
N ILE A 29 2.49 13.26 9.21
CA ILE A 29 1.21 12.56 9.32
C ILE A 29 1.34 11.21 8.61
N LEU A 30 0.84 10.15 9.22
CA LEU A 30 0.81 8.82 8.60
C LEU A 30 -0.13 8.81 7.39
N SER A 31 0.24 8.06 6.35
CA SER A 31 -0.50 8.00 5.10
C SER A 31 -1.95 7.53 5.29
N GLU A 32 -2.20 6.59 6.21
CA GLU A 32 -3.57 6.16 6.53
C GLU A 32 -4.44 7.30 7.10
N THR A 33 -3.86 8.13 7.96
CA THR A 33 -4.57 9.27 8.56
C THR A 33 -4.77 10.36 7.51
N LEU A 34 -3.75 10.65 6.71
CA LEU A 34 -3.82 11.60 5.61
C LEU A 34 -4.88 11.19 4.59
N TYR A 35 -5.05 9.89 4.31
CA TYR A 35 -6.05 9.38 3.36
C TYR A 35 -7.47 9.57 3.86
N LYS A 36 -7.70 9.35 5.15
CA LYS A 36 -9.00 9.66 5.78
C LYS A 36 -9.33 11.15 5.68
N LEU A 37 -8.33 12.02 5.88
CA LEU A 37 -8.52 13.46 5.73
C LEU A 37 -8.81 13.85 4.28
N TYR A 38 -8.07 13.29 3.32
CA TYR A 38 -8.30 13.47 1.88
C TYR A 38 -9.74 13.09 1.50
N LEU A 39 -10.19 11.90 1.89
CA LEU A 39 -11.57 11.44 1.62
C LEU A 39 -12.64 12.34 2.25
N SER A 40 -12.32 12.98 3.38
CA SER A 40 -13.24 13.91 4.05
C SER A 40 -13.26 15.33 3.45
N GLY A 41 -12.47 15.59 2.40
CA GLY A 41 -12.34 16.91 1.79
C GLY A 41 -11.58 17.93 2.65
N ARG A 42 -10.79 17.45 3.63
CA ARG A 42 -10.00 18.29 4.55
C ARG A 42 -8.57 18.55 4.07
N VAL A 43 -8.20 18.02 2.91
CA VAL A 43 -6.90 18.19 2.27
C VAL A 43 -7.14 18.85 0.92
N GLU A 44 -6.34 19.85 0.58
CA GLU A 44 -6.42 20.51 -0.73
C GLU A 44 -5.96 19.55 -1.84
N HIS A 45 -6.66 19.57 -2.96
CA HIS A 45 -6.28 18.78 -4.14
C HIS A 45 -5.13 19.47 -4.88
N THR A 46 -3.89 19.16 -4.50
CA THR A 46 -2.69 19.59 -5.22
C THR A 46 -2.16 18.45 -6.11
N PRO A 47 -1.35 18.75 -7.14
CA PRO A 47 -0.71 17.70 -7.95
C PRO A 47 0.13 16.72 -7.12
N GLU A 48 0.81 17.22 -6.09
CA GLU A 48 1.58 16.41 -5.15
C GLU A 48 0.69 15.45 -4.34
N PHE A 49 -0.46 15.92 -3.85
CA PHE A 49 -1.43 15.04 -3.18
C PHE A 49 -2.08 14.05 -4.15
N ALA A 50 -2.23 14.40 -5.43
CA ALA A 50 -2.72 13.45 -6.43
C ALA A 50 -1.74 12.29 -6.65
N GLU A 51 -0.44 12.58 -6.71
CA GLU A 51 0.62 11.56 -6.77
C GLU A 51 0.61 10.66 -5.52
N TRP A 52 0.59 11.27 -4.34
CA TRP A 52 0.52 10.55 -3.07
C TRP A 52 -0.73 9.66 -2.95
N VAL A 53 -1.90 10.14 -3.40
CA VAL A 53 -3.14 9.34 -3.44
C VAL A 53 -2.96 8.13 -4.35
N GLY A 54 -2.34 8.31 -5.52
CA GLY A 54 -2.04 7.21 -6.44
C GLY A 54 -1.16 6.14 -5.80
N LEU A 55 -0.09 6.56 -5.11
CA LEU A 55 0.78 5.64 -4.35
C LEU A 55 0.03 4.89 -3.25
N PHE A 56 -0.82 5.58 -2.48
CA PHE A 56 -1.60 4.96 -1.42
C PHE A 56 -2.63 3.95 -1.93
N GLN A 57 -3.28 4.25 -3.06
CA GLN A 57 -4.21 3.33 -3.71
C GLN A 57 -3.46 2.11 -4.27
N LEU A 58 -2.33 2.33 -4.94
CA LEU A 58 -1.49 1.25 -5.46
C LEU A 58 -0.99 0.34 -4.33
N LYS A 59 -0.56 0.89 -3.19
CA LYS A 59 -0.23 0.11 -1.98
C LYS A 59 -1.39 -0.80 -1.60
N SER A 60 -2.59 -0.23 -1.48
CA SER A 60 -3.79 -0.95 -1.06
C SER A 60 -4.14 -2.10 -2.03
N GLU A 61 -3.97 -1.88 -3.33
CA GLU A 61 -4.12 -2.92 -4.35
C GLU A 61 -3.07 -4.03 -4.23
N ARG A 62 -1.78 -3.68 -4.06
CA ARG A 62 -0.70 -4.66 -3.88
C ARG A 62 -0.88 -5.48 -2.59
N GLU A 63 -1.33 -4.86 -1.50
CA GLU A 63 -1.65 -5.56 -0.24
C GLU A 63 -2.80 -6.56 -0.43
N ALA A 64 -3.85 -6.16 -1.15
CA ALA A 64 -4.96 -7.07 -1.46
C ALA A 64 -4.51 -8.25 -2.35
N GLU A 65 -3.66 -8.01 -3.35
CA GLU A 65 -3.07 -9.06 -4.18
C GLU A 65 -2.17 -10.00 -3.37
N TYR A 66 -1.35 -9.45 -2.46
CA TYR A 66 -0.51 -10.21 -1.54
C TYR A 66 -1.35 -11.15 -0.67
N GLU A 67 -2.38 -10.61 -0.02
CA GLU A 67 -3.30 -11.38 0.82
C GLU A 67 -4.04 -12.45 0.02
N ALA A 68 -4.52 -12.12 -1.18
CA ALA A 68 -5.17 -13.07 -2.07
C ALA A 68 -4.22 -14.22 -2.43
N LEU A 69 -2.99 -13.92 -2.87
CA LEU A 69 -2.01 -14.96 -3.18
C LEU A 69 -1.64 -15.79 -1.96
N LEU A 70 -1.56 -15.23 -0.76
CA LEU A 70 -1.35 -16.00 0.46
C LEU A 70 -2.52 -16.93 0.76
N LEU A 71 -3.77 -16.47 0.61
CA LEU A 71 -4.98 -17.27 0.80
C LEU A 71 -5.11 -18.39 -0.24
N PHE A 72 -4.86 -18.10 -1.51
CA PHE A 72 -4.78 -19.11 -2.58
C PHE A 72 -3.64 -20.08 -2.34
N LYS A 73 -2.50 -19.58 -1.88
CA LYS A 73 -1.39 -20.45 -1.52
C LYS A 73 -1.80 -21.35 -0.38
N LYS A 74 -2.52 -20.86 0.67
CA LYS A 74 -2.92 -21.40 2.01
C LYS A 74 -3.49 -22.84 2.09
N ALA A 75 -3.18 -23.67 1.11
CA ALA A 75 -2.86 -25.07 1.30
C ALA A 75 -1.51 -25.39 2.03
N PRO A 76 -0.56 -24.50 2.46
CA PRO A 76 0.70 -24.94 3.04
C PRO A 76 1.13 -24.17 4.32
N LEU A 77 0.37 -23.18 4.83
CA LEU A 77 0.75 -22.39 6.01
C LEU A 77 0.04 -22.89 7.27
N SER A 78 -0.01 -24.21 7.42
CA SER A 78 -0.24 -24.90 8.70
C SER A 78 1.02 -24.88 9.57
N ILE A 79 1.80 -23.79 9.56
CA ILE A 79 3.00 -23.64 10.38
C ILE A 79 3.09 -22.20 10.87
N ILE A 80 2.19 -21.81 11.78
CA ILE A 80 2.55 -21.14 13.03
C ILE A 80 1.53 -21.62 14.07
N SER A 81 1.72 -22.85 14.50
CA SER A 81 1.19 -23.35 15.78
C SER A 81 2.41 -23.50 16.70
N ALA A 82 2.63 -22.53 17.58
CA ALA A 82 3.46 -22.66 18.77
C ALA A 82 3.03 -21.59 19.78
#